data_AF-A0AAU5A3V3-F1
#
_entry.id   AF-A0AAU5A3V3-F1
#
_cell.length_a   1.000
_cell.length_b   1.000
_cell.length_c   1.000
_cell.angle_alpha   90.00
_cell.angle_beta   90.00
_cell.angle_gamma   90.00
#
_symmetry.space_group_name_H-M   'P 1'
#
loop_
_entity.id
_entity.type
_entity.pdbx_description
1 polymer ?
#
loop_
_entity_poly.entity_id
_entity_poly.type
_entity_poly.pdbx_seq_one_letter_code
_entity_poly.pdbx_strand_id
1 'polypeptide(L)'
;MNGRKARALKAQKKAEDERLIESIRDAHPVLLRRDGEMEEWQKGPLTLWVPVVRDDYPPALKVGLQLRRTSIFELECMCGAEVRVSASRRIALRHTVSCPASGEALEPLAQAAGIATERADG
;
A
#
# COMPACT_ATOMS: atom_id res chain seq x y z
N MET A 1 3.06 -28.97 28.68
CA MET A 1 2.78 -27.53 28.47
C MET A 1 1.38 -27.40 27.87
N ASN A 2 0.41 -26.83 28.60
CA ASN A 2 -1.02 -27.10 28.42
C ASN A 2 -1.66 -26.46 27.18
N GLY A 3 -2.30 -27.26 26.33
CA GLY A 3 -3.02 -26.80 25.12
C GLY A 3 -4.10 -25.74 25.36
N ARG A 4 -4.60 -25.59 26.60
CA ARG A 4 -5.49 -24.48 27.00
C ARG A 4 -4.78 -23.12 26.95
N LYS A 5 -3.50 -23.02 27.36
CA LYS A 5 -2.72 -21.78 27.27
C LYS A 5 -2.43 -21.39 25.82
N ALA A 6 -2.11 -22.36 24.97
CA ALA A 6 -1.89 -22.13 23.54
C ALA A 6 -3.15 -21.62 22.82
N ARG A 7 -4.33 -22.17 23.14
CA ARG A 7 -5.61 -21.68 22.60
C ARG A 7 -5.95 -20.27 23.08
N ALA A 8 -5.74 -19.96 24.36
CA ALA A 8 -5.96 -18.62 24.91
C ALA A 8 -5.04 -17.58 24.26
N LEU A 9 -3.75 -17.87 24.10
CA LEU A 9 -2.79 -17.01 23.39
C LEU A 9 -3.20 -16.77 21.93
N LYS A 10 -3.65 -17.82 21.23
CA LYS A 10 -4.13 -17.69 19.85
C LYS A 10 -5.38 -16.82 19.74
N ALA A 11 -6.32 -16.96 20.68
CA ALA A 11 -7.54 -16.14 20.72
C ALA A 11 -7.24 -14.67 21.05
N GLN A 12 -6.35 -14.42 22.03
CA GLN A 12 -5.93 -13.07 22.38
C GLN A 12 -5.23 -12.38 21.19
N LYS A 13 -4.27 -13.06 20.56
CA LYS A 13 -3.59 -12.54 19.37
C LYS A 13 -4.59 -12.21 18.26
N LYS A 14 -5.56 -13.10 18.01
CA LYS A 14 -6.62 -12.86 17.02
C LYS A 14 -7.43 -11.59 17.35
N ALA A 15 -7.83 -11.40 18.60
CA ALA A 15 -8.58 -10.22 19.03
C ALA A 15 -7.75 -8.92 19.03
N GLU A 16 -6.44 -9.01 19.23
CA GLU A 16 -5.51 -7.88 19.05
C GLU A 16 -5.34 -7.55 17.57
N ASP A 17 -5.18 -8.57 16.71
CA ASP A 17 -5.05 -8.41 15.27
C ASP A 17 -6.35 -7.82 14.66
N GLU A 18 -7.53 -8.27 15.10
CA GLU A 18 -8.84 -7.71 14.68
C GLU A 18 -8.99 -6.23 15.07
N ARG A 19 -8.68 -5.88 16.33
CA ARG A 19 -8.72 -4.48 16.79
C ARG A 19 -7.72 -3.60 16.05
N LEU A 20 -6.55 -4.15 15.71
CA LEU A 20 -5.55 -3.44 14.93
C LEU A 20 -6.08 -3.14 13.52
N ILE A 21 -6.68 -4.13 12.85
CA ILE A 21 -7.26 -3.97 11.51
C ILE A 21 -8.39 -2.94 11.51
N GLU A 22 -9.29 -2.98 12.49
CA GLU A 22 -10.34 -1.96 12.64
C GLU A 22 -9.74 -0.57 12.84
N SER A 23 -8.73 -0.43 13.72
CA SER A 23 -8.07 0.85 13.96
C SER A 23 -7.39 1.42 12.71
N ILE A 24 -6.90 0.54 11.82
CA ILE A 24 -6.29 0.94 10.55
C ILE A 24 -7.35 1.44 9.59
N ARG A 25 -8.52 0.78 9.52
CA ARG A 25 -9.61 1.16 8.61
C ARG A 25 -10.19 2.53 8.95
N ASP A 26 -10.39 2.81 10.23
CA ASP A 26 -10.97 4.07 10.70
C ASP A 26 -9.95 5.22 10.79
N ALA A 27 -8.66 4.91 10.69
CA ALA A 27 -7.60 5.91 10.74
C ALA A 27 -7.59 6.78 9.48
N HIS A 28 -7.53 8.09 9.70
CA HIS A 28 -7.29 9.05 8.63
C HIS A 28 -5.79 9.07 8.29
N PRO A 29 -5.41 8.99 7.00
CA PRO A 29 -4.01 9.05 6.61
C PRO A 29 -3.45 10.46 6.82
N VAL A 30 -2.26 10.56 7.41
CA VAL A 30 -1.52 11.81 7.64
C VAL A 30 -0.22 11.79 6.82
N LEU A 31 0.03 12.84 6.03
CA LEU A 31 1.27 12.98 5.29
C LEU A 31 2.41 13.29 6.26
N LEU A 32 3.46 12.46 6.27
CA LEU A 32 4.64 12.67 7.09
C LEU A 32 5.72 13.44 6.32
N ARG A 33 6.02 13.00 5.09
CA ARG A 33 6.99 13.66 4.21
C ARG A 33 6.78 13.31 2.75
N ARG A 34 7.35 14.13 1.87
CA ARG A 34 7.47 13.86 0.44
C ARG A 34 8.95 13.66 0.11
N ASP A 35 9.24 12.62 -0.67
CA ASP A 35 10.58 12.25 -1.11
C ASP A 35 10.53 12.00 -2.62
N GLY A 36 10.89 13.03 -3.40
CA GLY A 36 10.79 13.01 -4.85
C GLY A 36 9.37 12.68 -5.33
N GLU A 37 9.25 11.53 -6.01
CA GLU A 37 8.00 11.04 -6.61
C GLU A 37 7.18 10.12 -5.68
N MET A 38 7.59 10.03 -4.41
CA MET A 38 6.92 9.25 -3.38
C MET A 38 6.54 10.12 -2.17
N GLU A 39 5.48 9.72 -1.48
CA GLU A 39 5.02 10.30 -0.22
C GLU A 39 4.96 9.23 0.85
N GLU A 40 5.48 9.55 2.03
CA GLU A 40 5.33 8.73 3.21
C GLU A 40 4.12 9.23 4.01
N TRP A 41 3.13 8.35 4.18
CA TRP A 41 1.92 8.61 4.94
C TRP A 41 1.84 7.66 6.15
N GLN A 42 1.18 8.12 7.21
CA GLN A 42 0.82 7.29 8.35
C GLN A 42 -0.69 7.09 8.40
N LYS A 43 -1.15 5.83 8.37
CA LYS A 43 -2.56 5.45 8.55
C LYS A 43 -2.67 4.52 9.76
N GLY A 44 -2.96 5.12 10.91
CA GLY A 44 -2.90 4.44 12.20
C GLY A 44 -1.48 3.89 12.46
N PRO A 45 -1.32 2.59 12.76
CA PRO A 45 -0.01 1.97 12.96
C PRO A 45 0.75 1.68 11.66
N LEU A 46 0.14 1.88 10.47
CA LEU A 46 0.77 1.59 9.18
C LEU A 46 1.51 2.79 8.62
N THR A 47 2.65 2.51 8.00
CA THR A 47 3.39 3.44 7.15
C THR A 47 3.14 3.07 5.68
N LEU A 48 2.60 4.02 4.93
CA LEU A 48 2.26 3.86 3.51
C LEU A 48 3.27 4.65 2.67
N TRP A 49 3.75 4.04 1.60
CA TRP A 49 4.57 4.71 0.57
C TRP A 49 3.72 4.85 -0.68
N VAL A 50 3.34 6.08 -0.99
CA VAL A 50 2.32 6.40 -1.98
C VAL A 50 2.94 7.21 -3.11
N PRO A 51 2.72 6.90 -4.39
CA PRO A 51 3.24 7.72 -5.46
C PRO A 51 2.61 9.12 -5.47
N VAL A 52 3.41 10.13 -5.79
CA VAL A 52 2.92 11.47 -6.12
C VAL A 52 2.24 11.43 -7.49
N VAL A 53 1.06 12.03 -7.60
CA VAL A 53 0.39 12.24 -8.88
C VAL A 53 0.51 13.72 -9.22
N ARG A 54 1.32 14.04 -10.22
CA ARG A 54 1.55 15.42 -10.67
C ARG A 54 0.65 15.77 -11.84
N ASP A 55 0.30 17.03 -11.97
CA ASP A 55 -0.60 17.50 -13.04
C ASP A 55 0.01 17.40 -14.43
N ASP A 56 1.33 17.57 -14.52
CA ASP A 56 2.13 17.52 -15.75
C ASP A 56 2.36 16.10 -16.30
N TYR A 57 1.92 15.08 -15.56
CA TYR A 57 2.05 13.69 -16.01
C TYR A 57 1.10 13.35 -17.16
N PRO A 58 1.51 12.47 -18.09
CA PRO A 58 0.64 11.99 -19.14
C PRO A 58 -0.66 11.38 -18.57
N PRO A 59 -1.82 11.58 -19.21
CA PRO A 59 -3.10 11.10 -18.68
C PRO A 59 -3.12 9.61 -18.33
N ALA A 60 -2.53 8.75 -19.17
CA ALA A 60 -2.47 7.31 -18.93
C ALA A 60 -1.69 6.97 -17.65
N LEU A 61 -0.55 7.64 -17.43
CA LEU A 61 0.26 7.47 -16.22
C LEU A 61 -0.49 7.96 -14.98
N LYS A 62 -1.14 9.14 -15.06
CA LYS A 62 -1.94 9.68 -13.95
C LYS A 62 -3.03 8.72 -13.50
N VAL A 63 -3.77 8.12 -14.45
CA VAL A 63 -4.83 7.16 -14.12
C VAL A 63 -4.27 5.95 -13.38
N GLY A 64 -3.19 5.35 -13.88
CA GLY A 64 -2.57 4.20 -13.23
C GLY A 64 -1.99 4.53 -11.84
N LEU A 65 -1.33 5.67 -11.69
CA LEU A 65 -0.81 6.14 -10.39
C LEU A 65 -1.93 6.48 -9.41
N GLN A 66 -3.04 7.07 -9.86
CA GLN A 66 -4.20 7.34 -9.03
C GLN A 66 -4.86 6.05 -8.54
N LEU A 67 -4.95 5.03 -9.39
CA LEU A 67 -5.43 3.70 -9.00
C LEU A 67 -4.51 3.05 -7.97
N ARG A 68 -3.19 3.10 -8.19
CA ARG A 68 -2.20 2.60 -7.22
C ARG A 68 -2.25 3.34 -5.90
N ARG A 69 -2.37 4.66 -5.93
CA ARG A 69 -2.53 5.51 -4.76
C ARG A 69 -3.76 5.13 -3.96
N THR A 70 -4.90 4.99 -4.64
CA THR A 70 -6.16 4.58 -4.02
C THR A 70 -6.03 3.19 -3.40
N SER A 71 -5.43 2.23 -4.11
CA SER A 71 -5.28 0.87 -3.58
C SER A 71 -4.38 0.80 -2.34
N ILE A 72 -3.33 1.62 -2.28
CA ILE A 72 -2.46 1.73 -1.10
C ILE A 72 -3.23 2.27 0.11
N PHE A 73 -4.07 3.30 -0.07
CA PHE A 73 -4.86 3.82 1.04
C PHE A 73 -5.94 2.86 1.51
N GLU A 74 -6.62 2.19 0.58
CA GLU A 74 -7.71 1.26 0.89
C GLU A 74 -7.21 -0.14 1.26
N LEU A 75 -5.93 -0.44 1.06
CA LEU A 75 -5.36 -1.78 1.20
C LEU A 75 -6.08 -2.81 0.31
N GLU A 76 -6.59 -2.36 -0.84
CA GLU A 76 -7.41 -3.19 -1.73
C GLU A 76 -7.27 -2.73 -3.18
N CYS A 77 -7.32 -3.67 -4.10
CA CYS A 77 -7.47 -3.38 -5.51
C CYS A 77 -8.44 -4.37 -6.15
N MET A 78 -9.25 -3.90 -7.11
CA MET A 78 -10.18 -4.76 -7.86
C MET A 78 -9.49 -5.92 -8.60
N CYS A 79 -8.17 -5.83 -8.84
CA CYS A 79 -7.40 -6.94 -9.41
C CYS A 79 -7.12 -8.08 -8.42
N GLY A 80 -7.55 -7.96 -7.15
CA GLY A 80 -7.24 -8.91 -6.08
C GLY A 80 -5.78 -8.82 -5.60
N ALA A 81 -5.24 -7.59 -5.50
CA ALA A 81 -3.85 -7.37 -5.10
C ALA A 81 -3.55 -8.01 -3.73
N GLU A 82 -2.39 -8.66 -3.62
CA GLU A 82 -1.93 -9.23 -2.35
C GLU A 82 -1.32 -8.13 -1.48
N VAL A 83 -1.87 -7.94 -0.27
CA VAL A 83 -1.32 -7.01 0.71
C VAL A 83 -0.34 -7.74 1.62
N ARG A 84 0.89 -7.25 1.71
CA ARG A 84 1.89 -7.72 2.66
C ARG A 84 2.25 -6.60 3.62
N VAL A 85 2.35 -6.92 4.91
CA VAL A 85 2.78 -5.99 5.96
C VAL A 85 4.11 -6.46 6.51
N SER A 86 5.13 -5.61 6.46
CA SER A 86 6.45 -5.90 7.01
C SER A 86 6.45 -5.83 8.55
N ALA A 87 7.53 -6.33 9.16
CA ALA A 87 7.75 -6.16 10.61
C ALA A 87 7.82 -4.67 11.03
N SER A 88 8.26 -3.79 10.13
CA SER A 88 8.30 -2.34 10.33
C SER A 88 6.97 -1.63 10.01
N ARG A 89 5.86 -2.39 9.88
CA ARG A 89 4.51 -1.86 9.58
C ARG A 89 4.42 -1.11 8.25
N ARG A 90 5.34 -1.38 7.32
CA ARG A 90 5.22 -0.93 5.93
C ARG A 90 4.36 -1.90 5.15
N ILE A 91 3.59 -1.38 4.21
CA ILE A 91 2.82 -2.22 3.31
C ILE A 91 3.47 -2.31 1.94
N ALA A 92 3.30 -3.47 1.31
CA ALA A 92 3.55 -3.68 -0.11
C ALA A 92 2.28 -4.28 -0.72
N LEU A 93 1.79 -3.67 -1.81
CA LEU A 93 0.67 -4.19 -2.58
C LEU A 93 1.19 -4.81 -3.86
N ARG A 94 1.05 -6.12 -3.98
CA ARG A 94 1.41 -6.83 -5.21
C ARG A 94 0.20 -6.96 -6.12
N HIS A 95 0.15 -6.12 -7.14
CA HIS A 95 -0.86 -6.17 -8.18
C HIS A 95 -0.63 -7.34 -9.15
N THR A 96 -1.68 -7.76 -9.86
CA THR A 96 -1.54 -8.69 -10.99
C THR A 96 -0.88 -8.00 -12.18
N VAL A 97 -0.26 -8.78 -13.06
CA VAL A 97 0.44 -8.30 -14.26
C VAL A 97 -0.44 -7.42 -15.15
N SER A 98 -1.72 -7.77 -15.32
CA SER A 98 -2.68 -7.04 -16.14
C SER A 98 -3.30 -5.80 -15.46
N CYS A 99 -2.97 -5.52 -14.21
CA CYS A 99 -3.54 -4.39 -13.50
C CYS A 99 -2.91 -3.07 -13.98
N PRO A 100 -3.69 -2.02 -14.31
CA PRO A 100 -3.15 -0.71 -14.66
C PRO A 100 -2.33 -0.02 -13.57
N ALA A 101 -2.47 -0.47 -12.32
CA ALA A 101 -1.71 0.00 -11.16
C ALA A 101 -0.43 -0.82 -10.90
N SER A 102 -0.16 -1.86 -11.68
CA SER A 102 1.05 -2.68 -11.52
C SER A 102 2.30 -1.92 -11.95
N GLY A 103 3.44 -2.23 -11.34
CA GLY A 103 4.74 -1.69 -11.79
C GLY A 103 4.99 -1.99 -13.27
N GLU A 104 4.64 -3.19 -13.75
CA GLU A 104 4.80 -3.60 -15.15
C GLU A 104 3.98 -2.75 -16.12
N ALA A 105 2.79 -2.28 -15.73
CA ALA A 105 1.98 -1.38 -16.54
C ALA A 105 2.47 0.08 -16.48
N LEU A 106 2.98 0.51 -15.31
CA LEU A 106 3.36 1.89 -15.05
C LEU A 106 4.77 2.25 -15.55
N GLU A 107 5.73 1.33 -15.43
CA GLU A 107 7.13 1.55 -15.78
C GLU A 107 7.32 2.02 -17.23
N PRO A 108 6.71 1.38 -18.26
CA PRO A 108 6.85 1.85 -19.63
C PRO A 108 6.27 3.26 -19.85
N LEU A 109 5.17 3.59 -19.16
CA LEU A 109 4.52 4.90 -19.26
C LEU A 109 5.39 5.99 -18.64
N ALA A 110 5.98 5.72 -17.48
CA ALA A 110 6.89 6.63 -16.82
C ALA A 110 8.19 6.81 -17.60
N GLN A 111 8.76 5.72 -18.11
CA GLN A 111 9.97 5.76 -18.93
C GLN A 111 9.76 6.57 -20.21
N ALA A 112 8.64 6.36 -20.91
CA ALA A 112 8.28 7.14 -22.10
C ALA A 112 8.13 8.64 -21.80
N ALA A 113 7.78 8.99 -20.56
CA ALA A 113 7.62 10.36 -20.09
C ALA A 113 8.91 10.95 -19.46
N GLY A 114 10.00 10.18 -19.38
CA GLY A 114 11.24 10.61 -18.72
C GLY A 114 11.11 10.76 -17.19
N ILE A 115 10.15 10.06 -16.58
CA ILE A 115 9.87 10.10 -15.14
C ILE A 115 10.53 8.91 -14.46
N ALA A 116 11.25 9.15 -13.37
CA ALA A 116 11.77 8.08 -12.53
C ALA A 116 10.63 7.43 -11.73
N THR A 117 10.39 6.14 -11.93
CA THR A 117 9.56 5.34 -11.03
C THR A 117 10.45 4.54 -10.10
N GLU A 118 10.47 4.90 -8.82
CA GLU A 118 10.97 3.96 -7.82
C GLU A 118 9.97 2.81 -7.69
N ARG A 119 10.45 1.56 -7.77
CA ARG A 119 9.63 0.39 -7.47
C ARG A 119 9.30 0.42 -5.98
N ALA A 120 8.08 0.80 -5.65
CA ALA A 120 7.56 0.69 -4.28
C ALA A 120 7.28 -0.77 -3.85
N ASP A 121 7.55 -1.75 -4.71
CA ASP A 121 7.25 -3.18 -4.52
C ASP A 121 8.35 -3.94 -3.74
N GLY A 122 8.96 -3.28 -2.76
CA GLY A 122 9.94 -3.90 -1.84
C GLY A 122 9.31 -4.92 -0.89
#